data_AF-A0A2V2R2X3-F1
#
_entry.id   AF-A0A2V2R2X3-F1
#
_cell.length_a   1.000
_cell.length_b   1.000
_cell.length_c   1.000
_cell.angle_alpha   90.00
_cell.angle_beta   90.00
_cell.angle_gamma   90.00
#
_symmetry.space_group_name_H-M   'P 1'
#
loop_
_entity.id
_entity.type
_entity.pdbx_description
1 polymer ?
#
loop_
_entity_poly.entity_id
_entity_poly.type
_entity_poly.pdbx_seq_one_letter_code
_entity_poly.pdbx_strand_id
1 'polypeptide(L)'
;MRQQEIHFEHDVIIGECDHLFLAQGGHRVYDIATGIIQPLPVSLANFQHNLIKRKQNATALGASYFHLIFPDKQTILNEYYIVKNPVSLGNIFYTASKDLGAELIFPYKLLKSLDKRAYLHCDTHLTDEANIEATSHLVEILTQESQTEHRSLLLSKIELEREHSGDLGSRFSPIKSHSERFLRTFWPRTLFQNELHGNNGLVDIWFSPSAPYTARVLWFGDSFGRQTVALLSYFFKEIMFLRTPFVHDEIANAFSPDIIISNNVERYFSFCEVDELRPWFSSYPYLGGKEYRPSQEFARVYSSILSYPRSPYQTLRKKYVMENPKEAATAPENIKHVEGTEAESQINMIQANSNNNANVPNGPSTTVDILQMPASGQLYAQNNGISDKIHVDDLIYKYVERRAGGNVERGVLSYFELGSYSSKLIAEILKDVTAVKTKLGEKWDPVDLLDFASGYGNTARWLKSRLPKMNISTCDIHAQAVEFNTNVLGVKSYLSSRIPEDVILPKSDAIFCLSFFSHMPEATFGRWLKALSRHLNPGGVLVFTANGYVTHKLNLLLIEPDERGFGFRPASEQKDLDPGDYGVTIAYPKYVFKLMDEIDDLRLMRFQSGFWWGTQDLYIYCKNDTA
;
A
#
# COMPACT_ATOMS: atom_id res chain seq x y z
N MET A 1 0.57 9.70 -37.25
CA MET A 1 1.89 9.87 -36.59
C MET A 1 2.38 8.50 -36.18
N ARG A 2 3.60 8.12 -36.57
CA ARG A 2 4.18 6.83 -36.18
C ARG A 2 4.25 6.79 -34.65
N GLN A 3 3.68 5.75 -34.02
CA GLN A 3 3.93 5.45 -32.62
C GLN A 3 5.45 5.29 -32.46
N GLN A 4 6.10 6.22 -31.76
CA GLN A 4 7.45 5.97 -31.27
C GLN A 4 7.36 4.77 -30.33
N GLU A 5 8.09 3.70 -30.63
CA GLU A 5 8.31 2.62 -29.66
C GLU A 5 8.94 3.23 -28.41
N ILE A 6 8.21 3.18 -27.29
CA ILE A 6 8.70 3.70 -26.02
C ILE A 6 9.64 2.66 -25.45
N HIS A 7 10.93 2.95 -25.52
CA HIS A 7 11.96 2.10 -24.93
C HIS A 7 12.06 2.36 -23.43
N PHE A 8 11.70 1.35 -22.65
CA PHE A 8 12.03 1.28 -21.23
C PHE A 8 13.36 0.55 -21.09
N GLU A 9 14.33 1.19 -20.43
CA GLU A 9 15.61 0.55 -20.12
C GLU A 9 15.78 0.53 -18.60
N HIS A 10 15.80 -0.67 -17.99
CA HIS A 10 15.95 -0.86 -16.53
C HIS A 10 14.95 -0.06 -15.66
N ASP A 11 13.68 -0.04 -16.06
CA ASP A 11 12.60 0.75 -15.44
C ASP A 11 12.75 2.27 -15.53
N VAL A 12 13.62 2.76 -16.43
CA VAL A 12 13.90 4.17 -16.68
C VAL A 12 13.47 4.57 -18.10
N ILE A 13 12.94 5.77 -18.25
CA ILE A 13 12.74 6.45 -19.53
C ILE A 13 13.83 7.50 -19.71
N ILE A 14 14.45 7.51 -20.88
CA ILE A 14 15.32 8.59 -21.32
C ILE A 14 14.43 9.63 -22.03
N GLY A 15 14.29 10.80 -21.42
CA GLY A 15 13.55 11.93 -21.98
C GLY A 15 14.42 12.83 -22.86
N GLU A 16 13.91 14.01 -23.19
CA GLU A 16 14.68 15.00 -23.94
C GLU A 16 15.89 15.50 -23.12
N CYS A 17 16.96 15.88 -23.82
CA CYS A 17 18.24 16.27 -23.22
C CYS A 17 18.85 15.23 -22.27
N ASP A 18 18.59 13.94 -22.52
CA ASP A 18 19.09 12.81 -21.73
C ASP A 18 18.67 12.81 -20.23
N HIS A 19 17.63 13.57 -19.86
CA HIS A 19 17.03 13.48 -18.53
C HIS A 19 16.46 12.08 -18.30
N LEU A 20 16.81 11.46 -17.17
CA LEU A 20 16.30 10.15 -16.80
C LEU A 20 15.04 10.30 -15.94
N PHE A 21 14.00 9.52 -16.25
CA PHE A 21 12.73 9.50 -15.53
C PHE A 21 12.41 8.11 -15.03
N LEU A 22 11.92 8.01 -13.79
CA LEU A 22 11.41 6.75 -13.26
C LEU A 22 10.17 6.36 -14.07
N ALA A 23 10.17 5.15 -14.61
CA ALA A 23 9.09 4.66 -15.47
C ALA A 23 8.34 3.50 -14.83
N GLN A 24 9.06 2.45 -14.42
CA GLN A 24 8.48 1.20 -13.93
C GLN A 24 8.97 0.88 -12.49
N GLY A 25 8.66 -0.33 -12.02
CA GLY A 25 8.92 -0.78 -10.65
C GLY A 25 7.67 -0.72 -9.75
N GLY A 26 7.86 -0.71 -8.43
CA GLY A 26 6.76 -0.85 -7.45
C GLY A 26 5.66 0.24 -7.52
N HIS A 27 5.96 1.39 -8.14
CA HIS A 27 5.02 2.52 -8.22
C HIS A 27 4.46 2.78 -9.64
N ARG A 28 4.97 2.09 -10.68
CA ARG A 28 4.47 2.19 -12.08
C ARG A 28 4.21 3.64 -12.55
N VAL A 29 5.21 4.50 -12.37
CA VAL A 29 5.10 5.96 -12.57
C VAL A 29 4.69 6.34 -13.99
N TYR A 30 5.18 5.63 -15.01
CA TYR A 30 4.78 5.84 -16.40
C TYR A 30 3.29 5.56 -16.63
N ASP A 31 2.77 4.50 -16.01
CA ASP A 31 1.37 4.12 -16.15
C ASP A 31 0.45 5.11 -15.43
N ILE A 32 0.90 5.67 -14.31
CA ILE A 32 0.22 6.81 -13.68
C ILE A 32 0.25 8.01 -14.63
N ALA A 33 1.44 8.41 -15.11
CA ALA A 33 1.62 9.60 -15.93
C ALA A 33 0.81 9.57 -17.24
N THR A 34 0.62 8.39 -17.83
CA THR A 34 -0.22 8.18 -19.03
C THR A 34 -1.71 8.05 -18.72
N GLY A 35 -2.09 7.94 -17.45
CA GLY A 35 -3.47 7.73 -17.00
C GLY A 35 -3.96 6.29 -17.13
N ILE A 36 -3.07 5.33 -17.43
CA ILE A 36 -3.37 3.89 -17.41
C ILE A 36 -3.73 3.45 -15.99
N ILE A 37 -2.99 3.95 -14.98
CA ILE A 37 -3.34 3.82 -13.58
C ILE A 37 -3.97 5.13 -13.12
N GLN A 38 -5.19 5.04 -12.61
CA GLN A 38 -5.85 6.14 -11.91
C GLN A 38 -5.75 5.90 -10.40
N PRO A 39 -5.71 6.96 -9.57
CA PRO A 39 -5.69 6.77 -8.14
C PRO A 39 -6.98 6.09 -7.68
N LEU A 40 -6.85 5.03 -6.88
CA LEU A 40 -8.01 4.37 -6.29
C LEU A 40 -8.77 5.40 -5.42
N PRO A 41 -10.10 5.53 -5.51
CA PRO A 41 -10.78 6.52 -4.68
C PRO A 41 -10.71 6.20 -3.18
N VAL A 42 -10.38 4.96 -2.81
CA VAL A 42 -10.06 4.59 -1.42
C VAL A 42 -8.73 5.19 -0.97
N SER A 43 -7.75 5.31 -1.87
CA SER A 43 -6.47 5.96 -1.60
C SER A 43 -6.68 7.42 -1.23
N LEU A 44 -7.50 8.15 -2.01
CA LEU A 44 -7.84 9.54 -1.70
C LEU A 44 -8.60 9.66 -0.37
N ALA A 45 -9.60 8.80 -0.14
CA ALA A 45 -10.35 8.82 1.12
C ALA A 45 -9.44 8.53 2.33
N ASN A 46 -8.53 7.55 2.22
CA ASN A 46 -7.56 7.23 3.28
C ASN A 46 -6.60 8.39 3.52
N PHE A 47 -6.12 9.05 2.46
CA PHE A 47 -5.27 10.22 2.56
C PHE A 47 -5.97 11.37 3.31
N GLN A 48 -7.21 11.69 2.92
CA GLN A 48 -8.01 12.73 3.57
C GLN A 48 -8.30 12.41 5.04
N HIS A 49 -8.66 11.16 5.34
CA HIS A 49 -8.84 10.65 6.70
C HIS A 49 -7.57 10.85 7.54
N ASN A 50 -6.42 10.44 7.00
CA ASN A 50 -5.12 10.61 7.66
C ASN A 50 -4.81 12.08 7.92
N LEU A 51 -5.01 12.99 6.95
CA LEU A 51 -4.74 14.42 7.15
C LEU A 51 -5.53 14.99 8.34
N ILE A 52 -6.82 14.65 8.43
CA ILE A 52 -7.70 15.12 9.52
C ILE A 52 -7.24 14.55 10.86
N LYS A 53 -7.03 13.22 10.93
CA LYS A 53 -6.60 12.53 12.15
C LYS A 53 -5.23 13.00 12.64
N ARG A 54 -4.25 13.12 11.74
CA ARG A 54 -2.90 13.59 12.07
C ARG A 54 -2.92 15.00 12.66
N LYS A 55 -3.72 15.92 12.07
CA LYS A 55 -3.90 17.27 12.62
C LYS A 55 -4.52 17.24 14.02
N GLN A 56 -5.56 16.43 14.22
CA GLN A 56 -6.20 16.29 15.53
C GLN A 56 -5.23 15.77 16.59
N ASN A 57 -4.47 14.72 16.27
CA ASN A 57 -3.48 14.13 17.18
C ASN A 57 -2.34 15.10 17.49
N ALA A 58 -1.84 15.83 16.50
CA ALA A 58 -0.81 16.86 16.72
C ALA A 58 -1.32 18.00 17.61
N THR A 59 -2.53 18.49 17.34
CA THR A 59 -3.17 19.52 18.18
C THR A 59 -3.32 19.05 19.63
N ALA A 60 -3.69 17.79 19.84
CA ALA A 60 -3.80 17.21 21.18
C ALA A 60 -2.45 17.14 21.93
N LEU A 61 -1.33 17.14 21.19
CA LEU A 61 0.03 17.22 21.75
C LEU A 61 0.54 18.65 21.92
N GLY A 62 -0.24 19.65 21.50
CA GLY A 62 0.21 21.04 21.45
C GLY A 62 1.19 21.33 20.29
N ALA A 63 1.25 20.45 19.29
CA ALA A 63 2.14 20.57 18.13
C ALA A 63 1.38 21.06 16.89
N SER A 64 2.07 21.83 16.03
CA SER A 64 1.56 22.16 14.69
C SER A 64 1.77 20.99 13.73
N TYR A 65 0.86 20.78 12.78
CA TYR A 65 0.93 19.70 11.80
C TYR A 65 0.88 20.19 10.35
N PHE A 66 1.84 19.71 9.56
CA PHE A 66 1.97 20.00 8.14
C PHE A 66 2.12 18.70 7.34
N HIS A 67 1.54 18.67 6.13
CA HIS A 67 1.77 17.59 5.17
C HIS A 67 2.38 18.14 3.90
N LEU A 68 3.52 17.60 3.48
CA LEU A 68 4.23 18.02 2.28
C LEU A 68 4.07 16.99 1.16
N ILE A 69 3.51 17.43 0.03
CA ILE A 69 3.45 16.64 -1.19
C ILE A 69 4.65 17.03 -2.06
N PHE A 70 5.51 16.08 -2.41
CA PHE A 70 6.50 16.29 -3.45
C PHE A 70 5.91 15.89 -4.82
N PRO A 71 5.92 16.78 -5.83
CA PRO A 71 5.62 16.35 -7.20
C PRO A 71 6.68 15.35 -7.66
N ASP A 72 6.36 14.48 -8.61
CA ASP A 72 7.38 13.69 -9.29
C ASP A 72 8.09 14.54 -10.35
N LYS A 73 9.26 14.06 -10.77
CA LYS A 73 10.09 14.70 -11.79
C LYS A 73 9.33 14.94 -13.10
N GLN A 74 8.56 13.97 -13.60
CA GLN A 74 7.81 14.13 -14.84
C GLN A 74 6.69 15.16 -14.74
N THR A 75 6.15 15.41 -13.55
CA THR A 75 5.13 16.44 -13.32
C THR A 75 5.71 17.85 -13.47
N ILE A 76 6.95 18.06 -13.03
CA ILE A 76 7.64 19.35 -13.16
C ILE A 76 8.32 19.51 -14.51
N LEU A 77 9.06 18.49 -14.97
CA LEU A 77 9.80 18.50 -16.23
C LEU A 77 8.98 17.90 -17.39
N ASN A 78 7.68 18.19 -17.44
CA ASN A 78 6.76 17.61 -18.43
C ASN A 78 7.12 17.93 -19.89
N GLU A 79 7.83 19.03 -20.15
CA GLU A 79 8.29 19.39 -21.50
C GLU A 79 9.39 18.45 -21.99
N TYR A 80 10.25 18.00 -21.07
CA TYR A 80 11.34 17.05 -21.31
C TYR A 80 10.92 15.58 -21.20
N TYR A 81 9.67 15.34 -20.78
CA TYR A 81 9.12 14.00 -20.63
C TYR A 81 8.41 13.54 -21.91
N ILE A 82 8.41 12.22 -22.12
CA ILE A 82 7.82 11.61 -23.32
C ILE A 82 6.30 11.73 -23.38
N VAL A 83 5.63 11.78 -22.22
CA VAL A 83 4.18 11.97 -22.13
C VAL A 83 3.89 13.46 -21.95
N LYS A 84 3.23 14.06 -22.93
CA LYS A 84 2.78 15.46 -22.81
C LYS A 84 1.60 15.53 -21.84
N ASN A 85 1.64 16.49 -20.92
CA ASN A 85 0.66 16.68 -19.84
C ASN A 85 0.45 15.41 -18.98
N PRO A 86 1.51 14.92 -18.31
CA PRO A 86 1.40 13.72 -17.49
C PRO A 86 0.42 13.94 -16.34
N VAL A 87 -0.33 12.90 -15.99
CA VAL A 87 -1.19 12.90 -14.81
C VAL A 87 -0.33 13.09 -13.56
N SER A 88 -0.70 14.07 -12.74
CA SER A 88 -0.07 14.35 -11.46
C SER A 88 -1.02 13.99 -10.33
N LEU A 89 -0.72 12.90 -9.62
CA LEU A 89 -1.48 12.51 -8.44
C LEU A 89 -1.40 13.58 -7.34
N GLY A 90 -0.29 14.32 -7.25
CA GLY A 90 -0.07 15.39 -6.31
C GLY A 90 -1.05 16.54 -6.55
N ASN A 91 -1.23 16.96 -7.81
CA ASN A 91 -2.26 17.95 -8.16
C ASN A 91 -3.68 17.46 -7.81
N ILE A 92 -3.99 16.20 -8.12
CA ILE A 92 -5.31 15.61 -7.83
C ILE A 92 -5.57 15.62 -6.33
N PHE A 93 -4.65 15.07 -5.53
CA PHE A 93 -4.80 14.91 -4.08
C PHE A 93 -4.76 16.26 -3.37
N TYR A 94 -3.88 17.17 -3.79
CA TYR A 94 -3.81 18.54 -3.29
C TYR A 94 -5.14 19.26 -3.51
N THR A 95 -5.65 19.26 -4.74
CA THR A 95 -6.88 19.98 -5.10
C THR A 95 -8.08 19.45 -4.32
N ALA A 96 -8.17 18.13 -4.15
CA ALA A 96 -9.27 17.48 -3.44
C ALA A 96 -9.19 17.64 -1.91
N SER A 97 -8.03 18.02 -1.35
CA SER A 97 -7.79 17.92 0.10
C SER A 97 -7.35 19.23 0.77
N LYS A 98 -6.98 20.25 0.00
CA LYS A 98 -6.47 21.55 0.52
C LYS A 98 -7.42 22.25 1.49
N ASP A 99 -8.73 22.01 1.38
CA ASP A 99 -9.76 22.69 2.17
C ASP A 99 -10.13 21.91 3.45
N LEU A 100 -9.45 20.79 3.75
CA LEU A 100 -9.70 19.94 4.93
C LEU A 100 -9.10 20.50 6.24
N GLY A 101 -8.50 21.68 6.19
CA GLY A 101 -7.94 22.37 7.35
C GLY A 101 -6.59 21.86 7.84
N ALA A 102 -6.03 20.76 7.34
CA ALA A 102 -4.61 20.42 7.52
C ALA A 102 -3.74 21.34 6.64
N GLU A 103 -2.59 21.79 7.16
CA GLU A 103 -1.66 22.61 6.36
C GLU A 103 -0.97 21.74 5.31
N LEU A 104 -1.61 21.66 4.14
CA LEU A 104 -1.18 20.88 3.01
C LEU A 104 -0.33 21.74 2.08
N ILE A 105 0.93 21.35 1.90
CA ILE A 105 1.92 22.09 1.13
C ILE A 105 2.23 21.30 -0.13
N PHE A 106 2.14 21.95 -1.29
CA PHE A 106 2.51 21.38 -2.58
C PHE A 106 3.32 22.42 -3.39
N PRO A 107 4.66 22.35 -3.39
CA PRO A 107 5.53 23.37 -3.99
C PRO A 107 5.60 23.27 -5.52
N TYR A 108 4.51 22.85 -6.18
CA TYR A 108 4.46 22.66 -7.64
C TYR A 108 4.84 23.92 -8.41
N LYS A 109 4.24 25.07 -8.07
CA LYS A 109 4.50 26.33 -8.78
C LYS A 109 5.96 26.79 -8.61
N LEU A 110 6.48 26.67 -7.39
CA LEU A 110 7.85 27.01 -7.06
C LEU A 110 8.82 26.13 -7.85
N LEU A 111 8.66 24.82 -7.81
CA LEU A 111 9.52 23.88 -8.54
C LEU A 111 9.37 24.05 -10.06
N LYS A 112 8.17 24.31 -10.57
CA LYS A 112 7.93 24.58 -12.00
C LYS A 112 8.67 25.82 -12.48
N SER A 113 8.80 26.85 -11.64
CA SER A 113 9.54 28.07 -12.00
C SER A 113 11.05 27.87 -12.15
N LEU A 114 11.61 26.80 -11.59
CA LEU A 114 13.02 26.44 -11.74
C LEU A 114 13.32 25.70 -13.05
N ASP A 115 12.29 25.20 -13.73
CA ASP A 115 12.39 24.42 -14.95
C ASP A 115 13.36 23.22 -14.78
N LYS A 116 14.21 22.89 -15.77
CA LYS A 116 15.19 21.78 -15.70
C LYS A 116 16.11 21.80 -14.47
N ARG A 117 16.26 22.95 -13.79
CA ARG A 117 17.05 23.07 -12.56
C ARG A 117 16.34 22.48 -11.34
N ALA A 118 15.07 22.09 -11.45
CA ALA A 118 14.32 21.52 -10.35
C ALA A 118 14.82 20.13 -9.93
N TYR A 119 15.26 19.30 -10.88
CA TYR A 119 15.64 17.90 -10.65
C TYR A 119 16.99 17.57 -11.26
N LEU A 120 17.75 16.71 -10.57
CA LEU A 120 19.03 16.16 -11.07
C LEU A 120 18.80 15.37 -12.37
N HIS A 121 19.76 15.33 -13.30
CA HIS A 121 19.58 14.66 -14.60
C HIS A 121 19.34 13.15 -14.47
N CYS A 122 20.23 12.46 -13.76
CA CYS A 122 20.24 11.00 -13.66
C CYS A 122 19.61 10.46 -12.35
N ASP A 123 18.86 11.28 -11.62
CA ASP A 123 18.26 10.92 -10.33
C ASP A 123 16.76 11.30 -10.29
N THR A 124 16.00 10.63 -9.41
CA THR A 124 14.60 10.97 -9.14
C THR A 124 14.41 12.23 -8.31
N HIS A 125 15.43 12.68 -7.58
CA HIS A 125 15.33 13.75 -6.58
C HIS A 125 15.65 15.14 -7.12
N LEU A 126 15.32 16.13 -6.28
CA LEU A 126 15.56 17.54 -6.52
C LEU A 126 17.06 17.84 -6.61
N THR A 127 17.42 18.91 -7.32
CA THR A 127 18.75 19.52 -7.16
C THR A 127 18.87 20.19 -5.79
N ASP A 128 20.10 20.48 -5.34
CA ASP A 128 20.30 21.24 -4.11
C ASP A 128 19.72 22.65 -4.19
N GLU A 129 19.74 23.29 -5.37
CA GLU A 129 19.05 24.57 -5.60
C GLU A 129 17.56 24.44 -5.31
N ALA A 130 16.89 23.46 -5.93
CA ALA A 130 15.45 23.28 -5.76
C ALA A 130 15.07 22.84 -4.34
N ASN A 131 15.90 22.03 -3.69
CA ASN A 131 15.72 21.65 -2.30
C ASN A 131 15.90 22.87 -1.36
N ILE A 132 16.83 23.79 -1.65
CA ILE A 132 16.97 25.06 -0.91
C ILE A 132 15.74 25.95 -1.07
N GLU A 133 15.24 26.11 -2.29
CA GLU A 133 14.02 26.89 -2.55
C GLU A 133 12.81 26.30 -1.79
N ALA A 134 12.57 25.00 -1.93
CA ALA A 134 11.45 24.32 -1.29
C ALA A 134 11.56 24.31 0.24
N THR A 135 12.77 24.08 0.78
CA THR A 135 13.00 24.08 2.24
C THR A 135 12.87 25.48 2.81
N SER A 136 13.42 26.50 2.15
CA SER A 136 13.29 27.89 2.62
C SER A 136 11.82 28.30 2.66
N HIS A 137 11.05 27.98 1.61
CA HIS A 137 9.61 28.24 1.58
C HIS A 137 8.84 27.49 2.67
N LEU A 138 9.20 26.21 2.93
CA LEU A 138 8.64 25.46 4.03
C LEU A 138 8.93 26.14 5.37
N VAL A 139 10.17 26.56 5.63
CA VAL A 139 10.53 27.23 6.88
C VAL A 139 9.78 28.56 7.03
N GLU A 140 9.60 29.35 5.98
CA GLU A 140 8.75 30.55 6.01
C GLU A 140 7.32 30.23 6.45
N ILE A 141 6.74 29.12 5.99
CA ILE A 141 5.40 28.68 6.42
C ILE A 141 5.42 28.26 7.90
N LEU A 142 6.43 27.49 8.31
CA LEU A 142 6.53 26.97 9.67
C LEU A 142 6.75 28.07 10.72
N THR A 143 7.53 29.10 10.39
CA THR A 143 7.98 30.13 11.34
C THR A 143 7.28 31.47 11.15
N GLN A 144 6.64 31.69 10.00
CA GLN A 144 6.08 33.00 9.59
C GLN A 144 7.14 34.11 9.48
N GLU A 145 8.40 33.74 9.34
CA GLU A 145 9.55 34.64 9.18
C GLU A 145 10.19 34.48 7.81
N SER A 146 10.60 35.58 7.17
CA SER A 146 11.26 35.51 5.87
C SER A 146 12.61 34.79 5.95
N GLN A 147 12.87 33.93 4.96
CA GLN A 147 14.12 33.16 4.86
C GLN A 147 15.04 33.67 3.76
N THR A 148 14.82 34.89 3.25
CA THR A 148 15.54 35.44 2.08
C THR A 148 17.06 35.45 2.24
N GLU A 149 17.57 35.85 3.41
CA GLU A 149 19.02 35.91 3.68
C GLU A 149 19.64 34.51 3.77
N HIS A 150 19.00 33.62 4.54
CA HIS A 150 19.41 32.22 4.65
C HIS A 150 19.41 31.51 3.30
N ARG A 151 18.34 31.68 2.52
CA ARG A 151 18.21 31.18 1.15
C ARG A 151 19.36 31.67 0.27
N SER A 152 19.62 32.97 0.26
CA SER A 152 20.69 33.58 -0.56
C SER A 152 22.07 33.03 -0.18
N LEU A 153 22.34 32.87 1.11
CA LEU A 153 23.59 32.28 1.61
C LEU A 153 23.73 30.80 1.23
N LEU A 154 22.66 30.00 1.35
CA LEU A 154 22.68 28.59 0.97
C LEU A 154 22.93 28.42 -0.54
N LEU A 155 22.23 29.20 -1.37
CA LEU A 155 22.41 29.20 -2.82
C LEU A 155 23.84 29.59 -3.21
N SER A 156 24.44 30.56 -2.51
CA SER A 156 25.82 30.97 -2.76
C SER A 156 26.84 29.88 -2.42
N LYS A 157 26.43 28.78 -1.76
CA LYS A 157 27.30 27.67 -1.34
C LYS A 157 27.14 26.40 -2.18
N ILE A 158 26.40 26.48 -3.28
CA ILE A 158 26.39 25.45 -4.32
C ILE A 158 27.68 25.57 -5.15
N GLU A 159 28.79 25.07 -4.61
CA GLU A 159 30.15 25.25 -5.13
C GLU A 159 30.79 23.94 -5.60
N LEU A 160 30.22 22.78 -5.29
CA LEU A 160 30.82 21.48 -5.58
C LEU A 160 30.27 20.91 -6.89
N GLU A 161 31.11 20.76 -7.91
CA GLU A 161 30.73 20.13 -9.18
C GLU A 161 31.33 18.71 -9.27
N ARG A 162 30.52 17.72 -9.63
CA ARG A 162 30.97 16.34 -9.84
C ARG A 162 30.01 15.56 -10.73
N GLU A 163 30.53 14.52 -11.36
CA GLU A 163 29.72 13.50 -12.02
C GLU A 163 28.82 12.78 -10.99
N HIS A 164 27.53 12.73 -11.30
CA HIS A 164 26.52 12.09 -10.47
C HIS A 164 25.64 11.17 -11.32
N SER A 165 25.62 9.88 -10.94
CA SER A 165 24.79 8.88 -11.61
C SER A 165 23.39 8.75 -11.02
N GLY A 166 23.19 9.12 -9.76
CA GLY A 166 21.89 9.02 -9.09
C GLY A 166 21.30 7.60 -9.02
N ASP A 167 20.06 7.51 -8.52
CA ASP A 167 19.29 6.28 -8.40
C ASP A 167 18.74 5.73 -9.73
N LEU A 168 18.70 6.54 -10.79
CA LEU A 168 18.30 6.11 -12.14
C LEU A 168 19.51 5.78 -13.01
N GLY A 169 20.53 6.63 -13.06
CA GLY A 169 21.71 6.42 -13.92
C GLY A 169 22.58 5.25 -13.46
N SER A 170 22.58 4.93 -12.16
CA SER A 170 23.23 3.73 -11.62
C SER A 170 22.61 2.40 -12.09
N ARG A 171 21.42 2.44 -12.72
CA ARG A 171 20.76 1.24 -13.26
C ARG A 171 21.26 0.83 -14.64
N PHE A 172 22.06 1.67 -15.29
CA PHE A 172 22.58 1.42 -16.64
C PHE A 172 23.93 0.71 -16.60
N SER A 173 24.22 -0.05 -17.67
CA SER A 173 25.54 -0.65 -17.91
C SER A 173 25.97 -0.35 -19.35
N PRO A 174 26.91 0.59 -19.59
CA PRO A 174 27.66 1.36 -18.60
C PRO A 174 26.79 2.36 -17.81
N ILE A 175 27.23 2.71 -16.61
CA ILE A 175 26.56 3.70 -15.74
C ILE A 175 26.41 5.02 -16.52
N LYS A 176 25.21 5.61 -16.45
CA LYS A 176 24.97 6.97 -16.94
C LYS A 176 25.19 7.96 -15.79
N SER A 177 25.87 9.05 -16.07
CA SER A 177 26.09 10.15 -15.14
C SER A 177 25.98 11.49 -15.84
N HIS A 178 25.80 12.54 -15.05
CA HIS A 178 25.79 13.92 -15.50
C HIS A 178 26.57 14.79 -14.50
N SER A 179 27.23 15.84 -14.97
CA SER A 179 27.87 16.82 -14.10
C SER A 179 26.80 17.63 -13.36
N GLU A 180 26.80 17.56 -12.03
CA GLU A 180 25.82 18.21 -11.17
C GLU A 180 26.52 19.06 -10.11
N ARG A 181 25.84 20.13 -9.67
CA ARG A 181 26.35 21.04 -8.64
C ARG A 181 25.65 20.81 -7.31
N PHE A 182 26.45 20.72 -6.25
CA PHE A 182 26.02 20.39 -4.90
C PHE A 182 26.40 21.47 -3.87
N LEU A 183 25.58 21.58 -2.85
CA LEU A 183 25.78 22.41 -1.67
C LEU A 183 26.96 21.88 -0.86
N ARG A 184 27.95 22.75 -0.65
CA ARG A 184 28.97 22.51 0.36
C ARG A 184 28.38 22.79 1.74
N THR A 185 28.24 21.77 2.58
CA THR A 185 27.85 21.95 3.98
C THR A 185 28.90 22.80 4.72
N PHE A 186 28.46 23.83 5.43
CA PHE A 186 29.33 24.77 6.16
C PHE A 186 28.87 25.07 7.60
N TRP A 187 27.77 24.47 8.07
CA TRP A 187 27.28 24.63 9.44
C TRP A 187 27.57 23.39 10.29
N PRO A 188 27.81 23.55 11.60
CA PRO A 188 28.01 22.42 12.50
C PRO A 188 26.69 21.66 12.72
N ARG A 189 26.74 20.34 12.52
CA ARG A 189 25.62 19.43 12.78
C ARG A 189 26.12 18.04 13.14
N THR A 190 25.36 17.32 13.95
CA THR A 190 25.60 15.93 14.32
C THR A 190 24.41 15.08 13.87
N LEU A 191 24.69 13.93 13.27
CA LEU A 191 23.68 12.95 12.83
C LEU A 191 23.89 11.64 13.57
N PHE A 192 22.82 11.09 14.13
CA PHE A 192 22.75 9.71 14.60
C PHE A 192 21.78 8.91 13.75
N GLN A 193 22.23 7.76 13.26
CA GLN A 193 21.45 6.89 12.39
C GLN A 193 21.35 5.50 12.99
N ASN A 194 20.22 4.85 12.70
CA ASN A 194 19.98 3.48 13.14
C ASN A 194 20.58 2.42 12.19
N GLU A 195 21.36 2.84 11.20
CA GLU A 195 22.10 1.99 10.24
C GLU A 195 21.20 1.04 9.40
N LEU A 196 19.89 1.28 9.38
CA LEU A 196 19.00 0.55 8.49
C LEU A 196 19.06 1.10 7.07
N HIS A 197 18.79 0.22 6.12
CA HIS A 197 18.65 0.54 4.71
C HIS A 197 17.28 0.08 4.21
N GLY A 198 16.69 0.86 3.31
CA GLY A 198 15.41 0.53 2.68
C GLY A 198 14.37 1.64 2.84
N ASN A 199 13.12 1.29 2.56
CA ASN A 199 12.02 2.24 2.45
C ASN A 199 11.22 2.43 3.75
N ASN A 200 11.54 1.71 4.83
CA ASN A 200 10.85 1.79 6.12
C ASN A 200 11.80 1.52 7.29
N GLY A 201 11.47 2.07 8.47
CA GLY A 201 12.14 1.78 9.75
C GLY A 201 13.41 2.58 10.03
N LEU A 202 13.93 3.32 9.04
CA LEU A 202 15.10 4.18 9.22
C LEU A 202 14.79 5.35 10.15
N VAL A 203 15.76 5.69 11.01
CA VAL A 203 15.70 6.87 11.90
C VAL A 203 16.95 7.71 11.71
N ASP A 204 16.76 9.01 11.49
CA ASP A 204 17.81 10.02 11.51
C ASP A 204 17.51 11.02 12.65
N ILE A 205 18.50 11.29 13.50
CA ILE A 205 18.40 12.28 14.58
C ILE A 205 19.47 13.34 14.35
N TRP A 206 19.04 14.57 14.13
CA TRP A 206 19.89 15.72 13.87
C TRP A 206 19.96 16.66 15.07
N PHE A 207 21.19 17.07 15.40
CA PHE A 207 21.45 18.17 16.31
C PHE A 207 22.30 19.24 15.63
N SER A 208 21.84 20.49 15.68
CA SER A 208 22.49 21.63 15.03
C SER A 208 22.58 22.81 15.98
N PRO A 209 23.63 22.94 16.80
CA PRO A 209 23.69 23.92 17.89
C PRO A 209 23.58 25.37 17.42
N SER A 210 24.08 25.67 16.21
CA SER A 210 24.07 27.01 15.61
C SER A 210 22.78 27.35 14.85
N ALA A 211 21.82 26.42 14.77
CA ALA A 211 20.58 26.66 14.03
C ALA A 211 19.71 27.72 14.74
N PRO A 212 19.00 28.60 13.99
CA PRO A 212 18.24 29.70 14.56
C PRO A 212 17.00 29.26 15.36
N TYR A 213 16.33 28.18 14.98
CA TYR A 213 15.07 27.77 15.59
C TYR A 213 15.24 26.64 16.61
N THR A 214 14.64 26.82 17.79
CA THR A 214 14.72 25.87 18.91
C THR A 214 13.60 24.84 18.95
N ALA A 215 12.57 25.03 18.12
CA ALA A 215 11.45 24.11 17.99
C ALA A 215 11.94 22.70 17.61
N ARG A 216 11.30 21.68 18.19
CA ARG A 216 11.60 20.28 18.01
C ARG A 216 10.76 19.73 16.87
N VAL A 217 11.43 19.31 15.80
CA VAL A 217 10.76 18.85 14.58
C VAL A 217 10.74 17.34 14.53
N LEU A 218 9.54 16.77 14.38
CA LEU A 218 9.33 15.35 14.12
C LEU A 218 8.83 15.16 12.69
N TRP A 219 9.56 14.40 11.88
CA TRP A 219 9.26 14.20 10.47
C TRP A 219 9.01 12.73 10.15
N PHE A 220 7.89 12.42 9.50
CA PHE A 220 7.56 11.09 8.97
C PHE A 220 7.51 11.11 7.44
N GLY A 221 8.22 10.23 6.75
CA GLY A 221 7.99 10.12 5.30
C GLY A 221 9.03 9.34 4.51
N ASP A 222 9.39 9.85 3.33
CA ASP A 222 10.15 9.14 2.31
C ASP A 222 11.55 9.74 2.04
N SER A 223 12.18 9.39 0.91
CA SER A 223 13.53 9.87 0.58
C SER A 223 13.59 11.36 0.28
N PHE A 224 12.52 11.97 -0.22
CA PHE A 224 12.46 13.40 -0.47
C PHE A 224 12.45 14.14 0.86
N GLY A 225 11.58 13.72 1.79
CA GLY A 225 11.57 14.27 3.15
C GLY A 225 12.92 14.11 3.85
N ARG A 226 13.59 12.97 3.68
CA ARG A 226 14.92 12.74 4.25
C ARG A 226 15.98 13.72 3.70
N GLN A 227 15.99 14.00 2.39
CA GLN A 227 16.89 14.99 1.80
C GLN A 227 16.57 16.42 2.27
N THR A 228 15.28 16.75 2.38
CA THR A 228 14.82 18.04 2.92
C THR A 228 15.23 18.19 4.38
N VAL A 229 15.09 17.16 5.22
CA VAL A 229 15.49 17.19 6.63
C VAL A 229 17.00 17.43 6.81
N ALA A 230 17.84 16.87 5.93
CA ALA A 230 19.27 17.13 5.98
C ALA A 230 19.59 18.63 5.81
N LEU A 231 18.85 19.33 4.93
CA LEU A 231 18.95 20.78 4.79
C LEU A 231 18.24 21.53 5.93
N LEU A 232 17.10 21.02 6.40
CA LEU A 232 16.34 21.58 7.52
C LEU A 232 17.17 21.65 8.81
N SER A 233 18.19 20.78 8.94
CA SER A 233 19.19 20.84 10.02
C SER A 233 19.96 22.16 10.07
N TYR A 234 19.96 22.97 9.01
CA TYR A 234 20.48 24.34 9.05
C TYR A 234 19.59 25.27 9.89
N PHE A 235 18.28 25.04 9.88
CA PHE A 235 17.27 25.93 10.46
C PHE A 235 16.86 25.52 11.88
N PHE A 236 16.77 24.22 12.18
CA PHE A 236 16.29 23.73 13.49
C PHE A 236 17.37 23.01 14.28
N LYS A 237 17.42 23.29 15.59
CA LYS A 237 18.44 22.71 16.48
C LYS A 237 18.25 21.22 16.74
N GLU A 238 17.02 20.71 16.69
CA GLU A 238 16.70 19.31 16.98
C GLU A 238 15.63 18.79 16.02
N ILE A 239 15.98 17.75 15.25
CA ILE A 239 15.07 17.11 14.30
C ILE A 239 15.18 15.59 14.44
N MET A 240 14.04 14.90 14.45
CA MET A 240 13.99 13.45 14.29
C MET A 240 13.17 13.09 13.05
N PHE A 241 13.78 12.34 12.13
CA PHE A 241 13.14 11.83 10.92
C PHE A 241 12.95 10.32 11.00
N LEU A 242 11.77 9.85 10.59
CA LEU A 242 11.39 8.46 10.53
C LEU A 242 10.96 8.12 9.11
N ARG A 243 11.59 7.09 8.54
CA ARG A 243 11.21 6.56 7.22
C ARG A 243 10.01 5.62 7.36
N THR A 244 8.83 6.06 6.93
CA THR A 244 7.56 5.33 7.08
C THR A 244 6.46 6.02 6.26
N PRO A 245 5.47 5.29 5.71
CA PRO A 245 4.29 5.91 5.08
C PRO A 245 3.28 6.43 6.12
N PHE A 246 3.41 6.02 7.38
CA PHE A 246 2.50 6.35 8.48
C PHE A 246 3.06 7.39 9.44
N VAL A 247 2.16 8.11 10.12
CA VAL A 247 2.49 8.87 11.34
C VAL A 247 2.33 7.95 12.56
N HIS A 248 3.32 7.97 13.46
CA HIS A 248 3.36 7.09 14.63
C HIS A 248 3.10 7.87 15.91
N ASP A 249 1.86 7.81 16.40
CA ASP A 249 1.43 8.55 17.59
C ASP A 249 2.26 8.19 18.83
N GLU A 250 2.69 6.93 18.98
CA GLU A 250 3.50 6.50 20.11
C GLU A 250 4.87 7.18 20.14
N ILE A 251 5.45 7.44 18.96
CA ILE A 251 6.69 8.19 18.81
C ILE A 251 6.44 9.67 19.03
N ALA A 252 5.35 10.23 18.49
CA ALA A 252 5.00 11.64 18.69
C ALA A 252 4.80 11.96 20.17
N ASN A 253 4.09 11.10 20.91
CA ASN A 253 3.91 11.21 22.35
C ASN A 253 5.23 11.21 23.12
N ALA A 254 6.12 10.25 22.84
CA ALA A 254 7.40 10.11 23.54
C ALA A 254 8.39 11.22 23.16
N PHE A 255 8.41 11.59 21.88
CA PHE A 255 9.25 12.67 21.39
C PHE A 255 8.77 14.02 21.89
N SER A 256 7.47 14.29 22.00
CA SER A 256 6.89 15.59 22.36
C SER A 256 7.38 16.75 21.46
N PRO A 257 7.03 16.73 20.16
CA PRO A 257 7.43 17.74 19.18
C PRO A 257 6.69 19.06 19.36
N ASP A 258 7.28 20.15 18.84
CA ASP A 258 6.56 21.40 18.59
C ASP A 258 5.95 21.42 17.17
N ILE A 259 6.60 20.73 16.24
CA ILE A 259 6.20 20.64 14.82
C ILE A 259 6.23 19.19 14.37
N ILE A 260 5.11 18.71 13.82
CA ILE A 260 5.01 17.42 13.15
C ILE A 260 4.85 17.65 11.65
N ILE A 261 5.72 17.02 10.87
CA ILE A 261 5.65 17.03 9.40
C ILE A 261 5.49 15.60 8.92
N SER A 262 4.59 15.38 7.97
CA SER A 262 4.62 14.16 7.17
C SER A 262 4.75 14.47 5.69
N ASN A 263 5.31 13.55 4.90
CA ASN A 263 5.42 13.77 3.47
C ASN A 263 5.20 12.50 2.64
N ASN A 264 4.74 12.72 1.41
CA ASN A 264 4.73 11.73 0.35
C ASN A 264 5.16 12.39 -0.97
N VAL A 265 6.01 11.72 -1.74
CA VAL A 265 6.11 11.98 -3.18
C VAL A 265 4.90 11.38 -3.90
N GLU A 266 4.36 12.12 -4.86
CA GLU A 266 2.99 11.91 -5.36
C GLU A 266 2.70 10.49 -5.88
N ARG A 267 3.71 9.78 -6.43
CA ARG A 267 3.57 8.37 -6.84
C ARG A 267 3.09 7.42 -5.73
N TYR A 268 3.28 7.74 -4.45
CA TYR A 268 2.75 6.95 -3.34
C TYR A 268 1.22 7.05 -3.20
N PHE A 269 0.59 8.08 -3.77
CA PHE A 269 -0.87 8.25 -3.74
C PHE A 269 -1.63 7.28 -4.65
N SER A 270 -0.91 6.50 -5.46
CA SER A 270 -1.50 5.35 -6.16
C SER A 270 -2.11 4.34 -5.17
N PHE A 271 -1.55 4.25 -3.96
CA PHE A 271 -2.07 3.42 -2.88
C PHE A 271 -1.69 4.00 -1.49
N CYS A 272 -2.63 4.70 -0.86
CA CYS A 272 -2.53 5.16 0.53
C CYS A 272 -3.33 4.25 1.47
N GLU A 273 -2.70 3.87 2.57
CA GLU A 273 -3.33 3.19 3.70
C GLU A 273 -3.65 4.19 4.82
N VAL A 274 -4.57 3.81 5.71
CA VAL A 274 -4.88 4.59 6.91
C VAL A 274 -3.82 4.35 8.00
N ASP A 275 -3.50 5.37 8.80
CA ASP A 275 -2.49 5.27 9.86
C ASP A 275 -2.82 4.24 10.95
N GLU A 276 -4.09 3.87 11.10
CA GLU A 276 -4.53 2.84 12.04
C GLU A 276 -4.01 1.44 11.70
N LEU A 277 -3.55 1.21 10.45
CA LEU A 277 -2.92 -0.04 10.03
C LEU A 277 -1.40 -0.06 10.26
N ARG A 278 -0.82 1.02 10.79
CA ARG A 278 0.62 1.12 10.98
C ARG A 278 1.14 -0.03 11.87
N PRO A 279 2.28 -0.66 11.52
CA PRO A 279 2.98 -1.50 12.46
C PRO A 279 3.59 -0.62 13.57
N TRP A 280 3.89 -1.20 14.73
CA TRP A 280 4.67 -0.49 15.75
C TRP A 280 6.03 -0.08 15.16
N PHE A 281 6.46 1.18 15.28
CA PHE A 281 7.64 1.64 14.53
C PHE A 281 8.89 0.78 14.79
N SER A 282 9.17 0.43 16.05
CA SER A 282 10.33 -0.38 16.41
C SER A 282 10.28 -1.83 15.89
N SER A 283 9.13 -2.27 15.35
CA SER A 283 8.99 -3.60 14.72
C SER A 283 9.53 -3.66 13.30
N TYR A 284 9.70 -2.52 12.60
CA TYR A 284 10.13 -2.49 11.19
C TYR A 284 11.35 -3.34 10.84
N PRO A 285 12.44 -3.37 11.64
CA PRO A 285 13.61 -4.19 11.34
C PRO A 285 13.29 -5.70 11.30
N TYR A 286 12.28 -6.13 12.05
CA TYR A 286 11.93 -7.53 12.26
C TYR A 286 10.84 -8.02 11.31
N LEU A 287 10.10 -7.12 10.63
CA LEU A 287 9.06 -7.51 9.67
C LEU A 287 9.60 -8.36 8.51
N GLY A 288 10.90 -8.22 8.19
CA GLY A 288 11.59 -9.04 7.19
C GLY A 288 12.31 -10.28 7.73
N GLY A 289 12.10 -10.64 9.01
CA GLY A 289 12.72 -11.81 9.64
C GLY A 289 14.23 -11.69 9.90
N LYS A 290 14.79 -10.47 9.94
CA LYS A 290 16.22 -10.23 10.17
C LYS A 290 16.48 -9.81 11.61
N GLU A 291 17.57 -10.30 12.19
CA GLU A 291 18.08 -9.75 13.45
C GLU A 291 18.57 -8.32 13.21
N TYR A 292 18.30 -7.44 14.18
CA TYR A 292 18.76 -6.06 14.17
C TYR A 292 19.28 -5.68 15.55
N ARG A 293 20.47 -5.08 15.58
CA ARG A 293 21.11 -4.58 16.80
C ARG A 293 21.70 -3.20 16.50
N PRO A 294 21.09 -2.10 16.96
CA PRO A 294 21.65 -0.77 16.75
C PRO A 294 22.98 -0.62 17.48
N SER A 295 23.82 0.32 17.02
CA SER A 295 24.99 0.75 17.78
C SER A 295 24.58 1.26 19.17
N GLN A 296 25.44 1.04 20.16
CA GLN A 296 25.18 1.49 21.54
C GLN A 296 25.00 3.02 21.61
N GLU A 297 25.71 3.75 20.76
CA GLU A 297 25.57 5.20 20.66
C GLU A 297 24.18 5.59 20.16
N PHE A 298 23.73 5.01 19.04
CA PHE A 298 22.40 5.28 18.52
C PHE A 298 21.32 4.91 19.55
N ALA A 299 21.39 3.70 20.14
CA ALA A 299 20.42 3.23 21.12
C ALA A 299 20.29 4.20 22.31
N ARG A 300 21.42 4.72 22.81
CA ARG A 300 21.47 5.71 23.90
C ARG A 300 20.85 7.04 23.48
N VAL A 301 21.18 7.56 22.30
CA VAL A 301 20.64 8.83 21.78
C VAL A 301 19.14 8.71 21.54
N TYR A 302 18.70 7.66 20.85
CA TYR A 302 17.30 7.40 20.55
C TYR A 302 16.45 7.23 21.82
N SER A 303 16.93 6.47 22.81
CA SER A 303 16.23 6.35 24.09
C SER A 303 16.16 7.69 24.84
N SER A 304 17.23 8.48 24.78
CA SER A 304 17.30 9.77 25.47
C SER A 304 16.41 10.84 24.83
N ILE A 305 16.33 10.89 23.49
CA ILE A 305 15.51 11.89 22.79
C ILE A 305 14.01 11.62 22.95
N LEU A 306 13.61 10.35 23.10
CA LEU A 306 12.24 9.92 23.40
C LEU A 306 11.87 9.97 24.89
N SER A 307 12.79 10.41 25.76
CA SER A 307 12.55 10.51 27.21
C SER A 307 12.14 11.92 27.64
N TYR A 308 11.56 12.73 26.76
CA TYR A 308 11.23 14.12 27.08
C TYR A 308 10.20 14.22 28.24
N PRO A 309 10.29 15.21 29.15
CA PRO A 309 11.38 16.17 29.37
C PRO A 309 12.39 15.68 30.44
N ARG A 310 12.51 14.36 30.65
CA ARG A 310 13.24 13.74 31.77
C ARG A 310 14.76 13.91 31.66
N SER A 311 15.47 13.57 32.73
CA SER A 311 16.92 13.73 32.86
C SER A 311 17.75 13.17 31.67
N PRO A 312 17.44 12.00 31.07
CA PRO A 312 18.17 11.52 29.90
C PRO A 312 18.14 12.50 28.73
N TYR A 313 16.97 13.07 28.42
CA TYR A 313 16.81 14.11 27.41
C TYR A 313 17.61 15.37 27.75
N GLN A 314 17.52 15.85 28.99
CA GLN A 314 18.21 17.08 29.41
C GLN A 314 19.73 16.96 29.28
N THR A 315 20.29 15.81 29.63
CA THR A 315 21.72 15.51 29.47
C THR A 315 22.11 15.47 27.99
N LEU A 316 21.29 14.83 27.15
CA LEU A 316 21.49 14.80 25.70
C LEU A 316 21.48 16.22 25.10
N ARG A 317 20.47 17.02 25.43
CA ARG A 317 20.31 18.41 24.97
C ARG A 317 21.50 19.29 25.39
N LYS A 318 21.97 19.17 26.64
CA LYS A 318 23.18 19.89 27.09
C LYS A 318 24.41 19.54 26.26
N LYS A 319 24.55 18.28 25.85
CA LYS A 319 25.72 17.80 25.09
C LYS A 319 25.71 18.27 23.63
N TYR A 320 24.55 18.26 22.97
CA TYR A 320 24.48 18.43 21.52
C TYR A 320 23.77 19.70 21.04
N VAL A 321 23.06 20.42 21.93
CA VAL A 321 22.27 21.62 21.57
C VAL A 321 22.76 22.87 22.29
N MET A 322 23.25 22.76 23.54
CA MET A 322 23.69 23.93 24.30
C MET A 322 25.20 24.16 24.20
N GLU A 323 25.60 25.20 23.46
CA GLU A 323 26.91 25.86 23.59
C GLU A 323 26.72 27.35 23.94
N ASN A 324 26.23 27.64 25.16
CA ASN A 324 26.64 28.76 26.03
C ASN A 324 25.71 28.86 27.26
N PRO A 325 26.23 29.02 28.50
CA PRO A 325 25.41 28.93 29.73
C PRO A 325 24.54 30.17 30.05
N LYS A 326 24.23 31.05 29.08
CA LYS A 326 23.54 32.33 29.36
C LYS A 326 22.09 32.43 28.90
N GLU A 327 21.54 31.45 28.19
CA GLU A 327 20.14 31.50 27.70
C GLU A 327 19.21 30.50 28.41
N ALA A 328 19.53 30.09 29.64
CA ALA A 328 18.65 29.23 30.44
C ALA A 328 17.41 29.95 31.03
N ALA A 329 17.14 31.19 30.63
CA ALA A 329 16.04 31.99 31.18
C ALA A 329 15.42 32.92 30.14
N THR A 330 14.65 32.35 29.20
CA THR A 330 13.45 32.96 28.59
C THR A 330 12.84 31.98 27.58
N ALA A 331 11.67 31.43 27.92
CA ALA A 331 10.79 30.81 26.92
C ALA A 331 10.17 31.93 26.07
N PRO A 332 10.11 31.83 24.73
CA PRO A 332 9.30 32.74 23.94
C PRO A 332 7.83 32.34 24.08
N GLU A 333 7.06 33.16 24.76
CA GLU A 333 5.63 33.29 24.53
C GLU A 333 5.37 33.80 23.10
N ASN A 334 4.27 33.36 22.51
CA ASN A 334 3.63 33.79 21.26
C ASN A 334 3.86 32.92 20.02
N ILE A 335 3.21 31.76 19.98
CA ILE A 335 2.44 31.37 18.79
C ILE A 335 0.98 31.68 19.13
N LYS A 336 0.39 32.67 18.47
CA LYS A 336 -0.99 33.09 18.72
C LYS A 336 -1.94 31.96 18.30
N HIS A 337 -2.68 31.42 19.28
CA HIS A 337 -3.85 30.61 19.03
C HIS A 337 -4.90 31.42 18.26
N VAL A 338 -5.34 30.88 17.13
CA VAL A 338 -6.57 31.34 16.45
C VAL A 338 -7.72 30.58 17.11
N GLU A 339 -8.53 31.29 17.89
CA GLU A 339 -9.77 30.76 18.46
C GLU A 339 -10.76 30.43 17.33
N GLY A 340 -11.18 29.17 17.27
CA GLY A 340 -12.30 28.73 16.44
C GLY A 340 -13.62 29.12 17.10
N THR A 341 -14.47 29.81 16.36
CA THR A 341 -15.87 30.05 16.74
C THR A 341 -16.79 29.08 15.98
N GLU A 342 -17.57 28.36 16.78
CA GLU A 342 -18.92 27.84 16.56
C GLU A 342 -19.26 27.08 15.25
N ALA A 343 -19.42 25.76 15.38
CA ALA A 343 -20.55 25.02 14.80
C ALA A 343 -20.68 23.60 15.43
N GLU A 344 -21.03 23.53 16.72
CA GLU A 344 -21.66 22.34 17.30
C GLU A 344 -23.17 22.59 17.35
N SER A 345 -23.93 21.99 16.42
CA SER A 345 -25.30 21.51 16.67
C SER A 345 -25.89 20.91 15.39
N GLN A 346 -26.03 19.58 15.36
CA GLN A 346 -27.20 18.84 14.85
C GLN A 346 -26.83 17.36 14.68
N ILE A 347 -26.91 16.60 15.76
CA ILE A 347 -27.09 15.16 15.72
C ILE A 347 -28.26 14.86 16.65
N ASN A 348 -29.46 14.68 16.08
CA ASN A 348 -30.52 13.78 16.56
C ASN A 348 -31.76 13.83 15.64
N MET A 349 -32.41 12.67 15.52
CA MET A 349 -33.58 12.29 14.69
C MET A 349 -33.19 11.92 13.24
N ILE A 350 -33.39 10.70 12.74
CA ILE A 350 -34.63 9.91 12.71
C ILE A 350 -34.29 8.40 12.68
N GLN A 351 -34.81 7.65 13.66
CA GLN A 351 -35.21 6.25 13.50
C GLN A 351 -36.74 6.23 13.37
N ALA A 352 -37.26 5.71 12.26
CA ALA A 352 -38.53 4.98 12.14
C ALA A 352 -38.89 4.81 10.66
N ASN A 353 -38.74 3.60 10.13
CA ASN A 353 -39.79 2.86 9.42
C ASN A 353 -39.23 1.55 8.89
N SER A 354 -39.35 0.52 9.74
CA SER A 354 -39.52 -0.86 9.32
C SER A 354 -40.95 -1.07 8.83
N ASN A 355 -41.12 -1.56 7.61
CA ASN A 355 -42.15 -2.55 7.29
C ASN A 355 -41.90 -3.21 5.92
N ASN A 356 -41.71 -4.53 6.00
CA ASN A 356 -42.17 -5.59 5.10
C ASN A 356 -42.13 -5.37 3.58
N ASN A 357 -41.34 -6.21 2.90
CA ASN A 357 -41.94 -7.30 2.14
C ASN A 357 -40.93 -8.45 1.93
N ALA A 358 -41.30 -9.61 2.45
CA ALA A 358 -40.76 -10.89 2.04
C ALA A 358 -41.30 -11.22 0.64
N ASN A 359 -40.45 -11.68 -0.26
CA ASN A 359 -40.87 -12.43 -1.44
C ASN A 359 -39.96 -13.65 -1.62
N VAL A 360 -40.63 -14.80 -1.65
CA VAL A 360 -40.13 -16.15 -1.98
C VAL A 360 -40.10 -16.28 -3.53
N PRO A 361 -39.22 -17.13 -4.12
CA PRO A 361 -38.73 -16.92 -5.47
C PRO A 361 -39.67 -17.45 -6.55
N ASN A 362 -39.78 -16.70 -7.66
CA ASN A 362 -40.37 -17.16 -8.91
C ASN A 362 -39.33 -17.95 -9.73
N GLY A 363 -39.81 -19.00 -10.42
CA GLY A 363 -39.04 -19.88 -11.30
C GLY A 363 -38.38 -19.19 -12.51
N PRO A 364 -37.70 -19.97 -13.37
CA PRO A 364 -36.58 -19.49 -14.18
C PRO A 364 -37.04 -18.52 -15.27
N SER A 365 -36.75 -17.24 -15.08
CA SER A 365 -36.74 -16.25 -16.16
C SER A 365 -35.47 -16.46 -16.96
N THR A 366 -35.59 -16.69 -18.27
CA THR A 366 -34.49 -16.85 -19.23
C THR A 366 -33.75 -15.53 -19.54
N THR A 367 -33.74 -14.58 -18.61
CA THR A 367 -33.00 -13.32 -18.70
C THR A 367 -32.01 -13.31 -17.56
N VAL A 368 -30.72 -13.50 -17.87
CA VAL A 368 -29.65 -13.34 -16.86
C VAL A 368 -29.65 -11.88 -16.42
N ASP A 369 -29.86 -11.63 -15.13
CA ASP A 369 -29.94 -10.28 -14.58
C ASP A 369 -28.55 -9.64 -14.49
N ILE A 370 -28.26 -8.74 -15.42
CA ILE A 370 -26.97 -8.08 -15.57
C ILE A 370 -27.05 -6.64 -15.04
N LEU A 371 -26.07 -6.26 -14.24
CA LEU A 371 -25.87 -4.89 -13.77
C LEU A 371 -25.82 -3.91 -14.95
N GLN A 372 -26.53 -2.78 -14.83
CA GLN A 372 -26.38 -1.68 -15.78
C GLN A 372 -24.96 -1.10 -15.70
N MET A 373 -24.12 -1.47 -16.67
CA MET A 373 -22.70 -1.16 -16.66
C MET A 373 -22.43 0.33 -17.00
N PRO A 374 -21.73 1.09 -16.13
CA PRO A 374 -21.28 2.45 -16.45
C PRO A 374 -20.31 2.49 -17.63
N ALA A 375 -20.26 3.60 -18.36
CA ALA A 375 -19.42 3.76 -19.55
C ALA A 375 -17.92 3.54 -19.26
N SER A 376 -17.43 3.99 -18.11
CA SER A 376 -16.06 3.74 -17.66
C SER A 376 -15.77 2.27 -17.41
N GLY A 377 -16.74 1.51 -16.86
CA GLY A 377 -16.66 0.07 -16.70
C GLY A 377 -16.63 -0.68 -18.03
N GLN A 378 -17.46 -0.26 -19.00
CA GLN A 378 -17.43 -0.81 -20.36
C GLN A 378 -16.08 -0.57 -21.02
N LEU A 379 -15.57 0.66 -20.95
CA LEU A 379 -14.28 1.04 -21.51
C LEU A 379 -13.12 0.29 -20.84
N TYR A 380 -13.15 0.15 -19.51
CA TYR A 380 -12.15 -0.61 -18.76
C TYR A 380 -12.13 -2.07 -19.20
N ALA A 381 -13.30 -2.72 -19.28
CA ALA A 381 -13.41 -4.11 -19.70
C ALA A 381 -12.93 -4.31 -21.15
N GLN A 382 -13.30 -3.40 -22.05
CA GLN A 382 -12.85 -3.39 -23.45
C GLN A 382 -11.32 -3.28 -23.56
N ASN A 383 -10.72 -2.31 -22.85
CA ASN A 383 -9.27 -2.08 -22.88
C ASN A 383 -8.46 -3.27 -22.35
N ASN A 384 -9.06 -4.09 -21.48
CA ASN A 384 -8.43 -5.26 -20.89
C ASN A 384 -8.84 -6.58 -21.56
N GLY A 385 -9.70 -6.55 -22.58
CA GLY A 385 -10.16 -7.75 -23.29
C GLY A 385 -10.94 -8.73 -22.41
N ILE A 386 -11.71 -8.25 -21.44
CA ILE A 386 -12.56 -9.06 -20.56
C ILE A 386 -14.04 -8.76 -20.77
N SER A 387 -14.91 -9.66 -20.32
CA SER A 387 -16.36 -9.40 -20.31
C SER A 387 -16.70 -8.26 -19.35
N ASP A 388 -17.48 -7.30 -19.85
CA ASP A 388 -18.02 -6.16 -19.11
C ASP A 388 -19.25 -6.54 -18.27
N LYS A 389 -19.74 -7.78 -18.35
CA LYS A 389 -20.97 -8.19 -17.67
C LYS A 389 -20.68 -8.52 -16.21
N ILE A 390 -21.52 -8.01 -15.30
CA ILE A 390 -21.54 -8.36 -13.88
C ILE A 390 -22.98 -8.75 -13.53
N HIS A 391 -23.18 -9.87 -12.85
CA HIS A 391 -24.51 -10.27 -12.41
C HIS A 391 -24.97 -9.37 -11.26
N VAL A 392 -26.25 -9.00 -11.21
CA VAL A 392 -26.78 -8.12 -10.14
C VAL A 392 -26.62 -8.73 -8.75
N ASP A 393 -26.63 -10.06 -8.66
CA ASP A 393 -26.44 -10.82 -7.42
C ASP A 393 -25.01 -11.20 -7.09
N ASP A 394 -24.03 -10.72 -7.85
CA ASP A 394 -22.63 -10.99 -7.54
C ASP A 394 -22.24 -10.43 -6.16
N LEU A 395 -21.99 -11.35 -5.22
CA LEU A 395 -21.68 -11.03 -3.83
C LEU A 395 -20.34 -10.33 -3.67
N ILE A 396 -19.36 -10.64 -4.52
CA ILE A 396 -18.06 -9.95 -4.54
C ILE A 396 -18.26 -8.52 -5.04
N TYR A 397 -19.07 -8.33 -6.09
CA TYR A 397 -19.43 -6.99 -6.56
C TYR A 397 -20.17 -6.19 -5.49
N LYS A 398 -21.23 -6.74 -4.89
CA LYS A 398 -21.98 -6.09 -3.81
C LYS A 398 -21.07 -5.73 -2.63
N TYR A 399 -20.08 -6.55 -2.32
CA TYR A 399 -19.11 -6.26 -1.27
C TYR A 399 -18.23 -5.04 -1.61
N VAL A 400 -17.64 -4.99 -2.80
CA VAL A 400 -16.77 -3.88 -3.20
C VAL A 400 -17.56 -2.59 -3.47
N GLU A 401 -18.80 -2.69 -3.95
CA GLU A 401 -19.69 -1.54 -4.17
C GLU A 401 -20.14 -0.93 -2.83
N ARG A 402 -20.46 -1.74 -1.82
CA ARG A 402 -20.66 -1.24 -0.45
C ARG A 402 -19.43 -0.53 0.11
N ARG A 403 -18.22 -1.07 -0.11
CA ARG A 403 -16.97 -0.40 0.29
C ARG A 403 -16.67 0.86 -0.53
N ALA A 404 -17.25 0.98 -1.71
CA ALA A 404 -17.26 2.18 -2.52
C ALA A 404 -18.33 3.20 -2.08
N GLY A 405 -19.05 2.96 -0.97
CA GLY A 405 -20.11 3.85 -0.48
C GLY A 405 -21.39 3.80 -1.31
N GLY A 406 -21.65 2.68 -2.01
CA GLY A 406 -22.76 2.55 -2.95
C GLY A 406 -22.53 3.24 -4.31
N ASN A 407 -21.30 3.71 -4.57
CA ASN A 407 -20.95 4.25 -5.87
C ASN A 407 -20.72 3.11 -6.87
N VAL A 408 -21.70 2.92 -7.77
CA VAL A 408 -21.72 1.86 -8.78
C VAL A 408 -20.48 1.89 -9.67
N GLU A 409 -20.06 3.06 -10.15
CA GLU A 409 -18.91 3.22 -11.04
C GLU A 409 -17.60 2.81 -10.38
N ARG A 410 -17.36 3.30 -9.17
CA ARG A 410 -16.20 2.90 -8.36
C ARG A 410 -16.27 1.42 -7.99
N GLY A 411 -17.43 0.91 -7.62
CA GLY A 411 -17.65 -0.50 -7.28
C GLY A 411 -17.30 -1.42 -8.45
N VAL A 412 -17.69 -1.06 -9.68
CA VAL A 412 -17.35 -1.81 -10.90
C VAL A 412 -15.85 -1.84 -11.14
N LEU A 413 -15.17 -0.70 -11.05
CA LEU A 413 -13.72 -0.64 -11.28
C LEU A 413 -12.97 -1.44 -10.22
N SER A 414 -13.31 -1.27 -8.94
CA SER A 414 -12.74 -2.05 -7.84
C SER A 414 -13.02 -3.55 -7.97
N TYR A 415 -14.19 -3.94 -8.48
CA TYR A 415 -14.50 -5.33 -8.78
C TYR A 415 -13.54 -5.89 -9.84
N PHE A 416 -13.37 -5.19 -10.97
CA PHE A 416 -12.45 -5.63 -12.02
C PHE A 416 -10.99 -5.67 -11.55
N GLU A 417 -10.54 -4.66 -10.81
CA GLU A 417 -9.20 -4.61 -10.22
C GLU A 417 -8.94 -5.75 -9.24
N LEU A 418 -9.93 -6.13 -8.42
CA LEU A 418 -9.80 -7.24 -7.49
C LEU A 418 -9.57 -8.58 -8.22
N GLY A 419 -10.33 -8.83 -9.29
CA GLY A 419 -10.16 -10.02 -10.12
C GLY A 419 -8.85 -10.00 -10.90
N SER A 420 -8.45 -8.82 -11.36
CA SER A 420 -7.16 -8.56 -12.01
C SER A 420 -5.99 -8.74 -11.04
N TYR A 421 -6.11 -8.38 -9.78
CA TYR A 421 -5.05 -8.62 -8.82
C TYR A 421 -4.92 -10.13 -8.54
N SER A 422 -6.04 -10.77 -8.21
CA SER A 422 -6.07 -12.16 -7.79
C SER A 422 -5.57 -13.11 -8.88
N SER A 423 -6.03 -12.94 -10.12
CA SER A 423 -5.58 -13.79 -11.24
C SER A 423 -4.11 -13.57 -11.63
N LYS A 424 -3.50 -12.42 -11.27
CA LYS A 424 -2.06 -12.18 -11.52
C LYS A 424 -1.25 -13.00 -10.53
N LEU A 425 -1.64 -12.98 -9.25
CA LEU A 425 -1.02 -13.80 -8.22
C LEU A 425 -1.14 -15.29 -8.53
N ILE A 426 -2.30 -15.74 -9.03
CA ILE A 426 -2.47 -17.14 -9.46
C ILE A 426 -1.44 -17.49 -10.55
N ALA A 427 -1.29 -16.66 -11.59
CA ALA A 427 -0.33 -16.91 -12.65
C ALA A 427 1.13 -16.94 -12.13
N GLU A 428 1.49 -16.05 -11.20
CA GLU A 428 2.80 -16.04 -10.55
C GLU A 428 3.02 -17.29 -9.68
N ILE A 429 2.01 -17.72 -8.92
CA ILE A 429 2.04 -18.94 -8.13
C ILE A 429 2.28 -20.17 -9.02
N LEU A 430 1.55 -20.30 -10.14
CA LEU A 430 1.74 -21.41 -11.06
C LEU A 430 3.16 -21.43 -11.63
N LYS A 431 3.70 -20.26 -12.00
CA LYS A 431 5.08 -20.11 -12.47
C LYS A 431 6.09 -20.56 -11.40
N ASP A 432 5.90 -20.13 -10.15
CA ASP A 432 6.75 -20.52 -9.02
C ASP A 432 6.71 -22.04 -8.79
N VAL A 433 5.51 -22.63 -8.81
CA VAL A 433 5.31 -24.09 -8.68
C VAL A 433 6.02 -24.84 -9.81
N THR A 434 5.86 -24.41 -11.07
CA THR A 434 6.55 -25.02 -12.22
C THR A 434 8.07 -24.95 -12.05
N ALA A 435 8.60 -23.82 -11.57
CA ALA A 435 10.02 -23.67 -11.32
C ALA A 435 10.54 -24.61 -10.22
N VAL A 436 9.78 -24.78 -9.13
CA VAL A 436 10.13 -25.72 -8.05
C VAL A 436 10.12 -27.17 -8.56
N LYS A 437 9.05 -27.58 -9.26
CA LYS A 437 8.95 -28.93 -9.82
C LYS A 437 10.05 -29.26 -10.81
N THR A 438 10.36 -28.31 -11.70
CA THR A 438 11.48 -28.46 -12.65
C THR A 438 12.80 -28.73 -11.93
N LYS A 439 13.07 -28.05 -10.80
CA LYS A 439 14.27 -28.29 -9.99
C LYS A 439 14.29 -29.67 -9.31
N LEU A 440 13.11 -30.21 -9.01
CA LEU A 440 12.96 -31.57 -8.46
C LEU A 440 13.04 -32.66 -9.55
N GLY A 441 13.20 -32.28 -10.82
CA GLY A 441 13.17 -33.23 -11.94
C GLY A 441 11.76 -33.68 -12.33
N GLU A 442 10.73 -33.03 -11.78
CA GLU A 442 9.32 -33.31 -12.04
C GLU A 442 8.85 -32.47 -13.22
N LYS A 443 8.45 -33.11 -14.32
CA LYS A 443 7.87 -32.40 -15.47
C LYS A 443 6.42 -32.06 -15.17
N TRP A 444 6.09 -30.77 -15.15
CA TRP A 444 4.73 -30.28 -14.90
C TRP A 444 4.36 -29.16 -15.87
N ASP A 445 3.38 -29.43 -16.72
CA ASP A 445 2.86 -28.51 -17.74
C ASP A 445 1.33 -28.47 -17.58
N PRO A 446 0.82 -27.64 -16.63
CA PRO A 446 -0.58 -27.70 -16.26
C PRO A 446 -1.46 -27.15 -17.37
N VAL A 447 -2.52 -27.89 -17.71
CA VAL A 447 -3.48 -27.53 -18.76
C VAL A 447 -4.87 -27.25 -18.20
N ASP A 448 -5.26 -27.86 -17.08
CA ASP A 448 -6.60 -27.67 -16.49
C ASP A 448 -6.51 -26.94 -15.14
N LEU A 449 -7.18 -25.78 -15.04
CA LEU A 449 -7.31 -25.01 -13.81
C LEU A 449 -8.78 -24.86 -13.41
N LEU A 450 -9.08 -25.20 -12.15
CA LEU A 450 -10.38 -25.01 -11.52
C LEU A 450 -10.32 -23.89 -10.47
N ASP A 451 -11.12 -22.84 -10.66
CA ASP A 451 -11.41 -21.79 -9.68
C ASP A 451 -12.62 -22.25 -8.84
N PHE A 452 -12.38 -22.69 -7.60
CA PHE A 452 -13.39 -23.26 -6.71
C PHE A 452 -13.89 -22.21 -5.71
N ALA A 453 -15.22 -22.21 -5.46
CA ALA A 453 -15.95 -21.12 -4.81
C ALA A 453 -15.75 -19.78 -5.54
N SER A 454 -15.89 -19.82 -6.88
CA SER A 454 -15.52 -18.72 -7.78
C SER A 454 -16.46 -17.52 -7.74
N GLY A 455 -17.63 -17.66 -7.12
CA GLY A 455 -18.76 -16.76 -7.32
C GLY A 455 -19.11 -16.63 -8.80
N TYR A 456 -19.55 -15.43 -9.19
CA TYR A 456 -19.91 -15.08 -10.58
C TYR A 456 -18.66 -14.72 -11.43
N GLY A 457 -17.54 -15.38 -11.16
CA GLY A 457 -16.37 -15.39 -12.04
C GLY A 457 -15.59 -14.08 -12.07
N ASN A 458 -15.46 -13.40 -10.93
CA ASN A 458 -14.64 -12.19 -10.80
C ASN A 458 -13.18 -12.45 -11.21
N THR A 459 -12.59 -13.54 -10.71
CA THR A 459 -11.21 -13.94 -11.04
C THR A 459 -11.15 -14.71 -12.36
N ALA A 460 -12.06 -15.66 -12.57
CA ALA A 460 -12.10 -16.52 -13.76
C ALA A 460 -12.11 -15.76 -15.09
N ARG A 461 -12.83 -14.63 -15.19
CA ARG A 461 -12.85 -13.79 -16.41
C ARG A 461 -11.46 -13.30 -16.84
N TRP A 462 -10.57 -13.08 -15.89
CA TRP A 462 -9.20 -12.64 -16.13
C TRP A 462 -8.24 -13.81 -16.36
N LEU A 463 -8.47 -14.94 -15.71
CA LEU A 463 -7.64 -16.14 -15.90
C LEU A 463 -7.66 -16.59 -17.36
N LYS A 464 -8.81 -16.48 -18.04
CA LYS A 464 -8.95 -16.82 -19.46
C LYS A 464 -8.02 -16.01 -20.37
N SER A 465 -7.83 -14.72 -20.10
CA SER A 465 -6.94 -13.86 -20.90
C SER A 465 -5.46 -14.04 -20.52
N ARG A 466 -5.17 -14.35 -19.26
CA ARG A 466 -3.79 -14.42 -18.74
C ARG A 466 -3.12 -15.77 -18.90
N LEU A 467 -3.91 -16.84 -18.88
CA LEU A 467 -3.46 -18.21 -19.02
C LEU A 467 -4.11 -18.82 -20.28
N PRO A 468 -3.85 -18.27 -21.48
CA PRO A 468 -4.54 -18.67 -22.71
C PRO A 468 -4.24 -20.11 -23.14
N LYS A 469 -3.24 -20.75 -22.54
CA LYS A 469 -2.87 -22.16 -22.78
C LYS A 469 -3.60 -23.14 -21.84
N MET A 470 -4.32 -22.64 -20.84
CA MET A 470 -5.03 -23.46 -19.87
C MET A 470 -6.54 -23.41 -20.10
N ASN A 471 -7.18 -24.55 -19.90
CA ASN A 471 -8.62 -24.65 -19.77
C ASN A 471 -9.02 -24.15 -18.38
N ILE A 472 -9.64 -22.98 -18.34
CA ILE A 472 -10.17 -22.40 -17.10
C ILE A 472 -11.60 -22.90 -16.89
N SER A 473 -11.86 -23.44 -15.71
CA SER A 473 -13.20 -23.81 -15.25
C SER A 473 -13.49 -23.25 -13.87
N THR A 474 -14.77 -23.17 -13.51
CA THR A 474 -15.25 -22.61 -12.25
C THR A 474 -16.13 -23.61 -11.51
N CYS A 475 -16.23 -23.48 -10.18
CA CYS A 475 -17.22 -24.20 -9.39
C CYS A 475 -17.78 -23.30 -8.30
N ASP A 476 -19.10 -23.31 -8.14
CA ASP A 476 -19.77 -22.52 -7.11
C ASP A 476 -21.05 -23.21 -6.61
N ILE A 477 -21.49 -22.86 -5.39
CA ILE A 477 -22.70 -23.41 -4.77
C ILE A 477 -23.98 -22.78 -5.34
N HIS A 478 -23.91 -21.57 -5.90
CA HIS A 478 -25.08 -20.89 -6.47
C HIS A 478 -25.27 -21.30 -7.94
N ALA A 479 -26.44 -21.89 -8.24
CA ALA A 479 -26.81 -22.23 -9.61
C ALA A 479 -26.78 -21.02 -10.56
N GLN A 480 -27.15 -19.83 -10.06
CA GLN A 480 -27.08 -18.59 -10.85
C GLN A 480 -25.64 -18.16 -11.18
N ALA A 481 -24.69 -18.37 -10.27
CA ALA A 481 -23.27 -18.10 -10.55
C ALA A 481 -22.72 -19.07 -11.60
N VAL A 482 -23.09 -20.34 -11.51
CA VAL A 482 -22.75 -21.38 -12.49
C VAL A 482 -23.33 -21.05 -13.87
N GLU A 483 -24.60 -20.65 -13.92
CA GLU A 483 -25.27 -20.23 -15.15
C GLU A 483 -24.60 -19.00 -15.76
N PHE A 484 -24.30 -17.98 -14.94
CA PHE A 484 -23.63 -16.76 -15.39
C PHE A 484 -22.24 -17.04 -15.96
N ASN A 485 -21.41 -17.82 -15.25
CA ASN A 485 -20.08 -18.18 -15.69
C ASN A 485 -20.12 -18.94 -17.03
N THR A 486 -21.08 -19.85 -17.18
CA THR A 486 -21.24 -20.67 -18.40
C THR A 486 -21.77 -19.84 -19.57
N ASN A 487 -22.91 -19.18 -19.38
CA ASN A 487 -23.69 -18.57 -20.48
C ASN A 487 -23.21 -17.14 -20.81
N VAL A 488 -22.63 -16.42 -19.86
CA VAL A 488 -22.21 -15.01 -20.04
C VAL A 488 -20.70 -14.88 -20.17
N LEU A 489 -19.91 -15.53 -19.30
CA LEU A 489 -18.45 -15.46 -19.39
C LEU A 489 -17.85 -16.47 -20.38
N GLY A 490 -18.63 -17.48 -20.78
CA GLY A 490 -18.15 -18.57 -21.64
C GLY A 490 -17.02 -19.35 -20.95
N VAL A 491 -17.19 -19.62 -19.65
CA VAL A 491 -16.29 -20.40 -18.80
C VAL A 491 -17.05 -21.62 -18.31
N LYS A 492 -16.52 -22.82 -18.53
CA LYS A 492 -17.18 -24.05 -18.06
C LYS A 492 -17.34 -24.00 -16.54
N SER A 493 -18.55 -24.23 -16.04
CA SER A 493 -18.85 -24.10 -14.61
C SER A 493 -19.58 -25.33 -14.07
N TYR A 494 -19.28 -25.71 -12.82
CA TYR A 494 -19.84 -26.87 -12.14
C TYR A 494 -20.57 -26.46 -10.86
N LEU A 495 -21.73 -27.05 -10.61
CA LEU A 495 -22.46 -26.85 -9.36
C LEU A 495 -21.76 -27.59 -8.22
N SER A 496 -21.47 -26.86 -7.13
CA SER A 496 -20.92 -27.43 -5.90
C SER A 496 -22.00 -28.13 -5.07
N SER A 497 -21.59 -28.73 -3.95
CA SER A 497 -22.48 -29.32 -2.95
C SER A 497 -22.23 -28.71 -1.57
N ARG A 498 -23.20 -28.80 -0.66
CA ARG A 498 -23.00 -28.49 0.76
C ARG A 498 -22.21 -29.57 1.48
N ILE A 499 -22.33 -30.81 1.00
CA ILE A 499 -21.63 -31.98 1.54
C ILE A 499 -20.35 -32.16 0.71
N PRO A 500 -19.16 -32.05 1.31
CA PRO A 500 -17.89 -32.11 0.57
C PRO A 500 -17.74 -33.36 -0.31
N GLU A 501 -18.19 -34.52 0.16
CA GLU A 501 -18.06 -35.80 -0.54
C GLU A 501 -18.98 -35.94 -1.75
N ASP A 502 -20.03 -35.12 -1.83
CA ASP A 502 -21.01 -35.16 -2.92
C ASP A 502 -20.61 -34.24 -4.08
N VAL A 503 -19.52 -33.47 -3.93
CA VAL A 503 -19.04 -32.60 -5.02
C VAL A 503 -18.49 -33.46 -6.16
N ILE A 504 -18.97 -33.21 -7.37
CA ILE A 504 -18.53 -33.92 -8.58
C ILE A 504 -17.82 -32.92 -9.47
N LEU A 505 -16.49 -33.03 -9.55
CA LEU A 505 -15.63 -32.14 -10.32
C LEU A 505 -14.80 -32.92 -11.34
N PRO A 506 -14.34 -32.29 -12.42
CA PRO A 506 -13.33 -32.90 -13.28
C PRO A 506 -12.02 -33.07 -12.52
N LYS A 507 -11.13 -33.88 -13.07
CA LYS A 507 -9.73 -33.82 -12.67
C LYS A 507 -9.08 -32.52 -13.13
N SER A 508 -8.17 -31.97 -12.33
CA SER A 508 -7.47 -30.72 -12.67
C SER A 508 -6.00 -30.76 -12.26
N ASP A 509 -5.16 -30.02 -12.99
CA ASP A 509 -3.74 -29.85 -12.67
C ASP A 509 -3.52 -28.78 -11.60
N ALA A 510 -4.44 -27.82 -11.50
CA ALA A 510 -4.49 -26.85 -10.43
C ALA A 510 -5.94 -26.64 -9.96
N ILE A 511 -6.15 -26.69 -8.65
CA ILE A 511 -7.39 -26.26 -8.01
C ILE A 511 -7.04 -25.08 -7.12
N PHE A 512 -7.75 -23.97 -7.31
CA PHE A 512 -7.55 -22.74 -6.57
C PHE A 512 -8.80 -22.43 -5.72
N CYS A 513 -8.61 -22.14 -4.43
CA CYS A 513 -9.69 -21.84 -3.48
C CYS A 513 -9.37 -20.54 -2.74
N LEU A 514 -9.76 -19.40 -3.30
CA LEU A 514 -9.57 -18.10 -2.66
C LEU A 514 -10.69 -17.80 -1.68
N SER A 515 -10.30 -17.45 -0.46
CA SER A 515 -11.17 -17.13 0.67
C SER A 515 -12.12 -18.24 1.11
N PHE A 516 -12.28 -19.36 0.40
CA PHE A 516 -13.23 -20.41 0.79
C PHE A 516 -12.99 -20.94 2.22
N PHE A 517 -11.75 -21.29 2.57
CA PHE A 517 -11.42 -21.81 3.90
C PHE A 517 -11.41 -20.74 5.01
N SER A 518 -11.60 -19.47 4.65
CA SER A 518 -11.87 -18.41 5.63
C SER A 518 -13.28 -18.47 6.21
N HIS A 519 -14.15 -19.33 5.69
CA HIS A 519 -15.56 -19.43 6.05
C HIS A 519 -16.01 -20.83 6.50
N MET A 520 -15.14 -21.84 6.41
CA MET A 520 -15.54 -23.24 6.65
C MET A 520 -15.59 -23.60 8.13
N PRO A 521 -16.71 -24.16 8.63
CA PRO A 521 -16.80 -24.67 9.99
C PRO A 521 -15.88 -25.88 10.19
N GLU A 522 -15.56 -26.17 11.46
CA GLU A 522 -14.70 -27.30 11.83
C GLU A 522 -15.18 -28.62 11.20
N ALA A 523 -16.49 -28.83 11.19
CA ALA A 523 -17.15 -30.05 10.73
C ALA A 523 -16.93 -30.36 9.24
N THR A 524 -16.60 -29.36 8.41
CA THR A 524 -16.41 -29.55 6.96
C THR A 524 -15.04 -29.11 6.46
N PHE A 525 -14.25 -28.37 7.23
CA PHE A 525 -12.94 -27.85 6.81
C PHE A 525 -12.00 -28.94 6.27
N GLY A 526 -11.68 -29.97 7.08
CA GLY A 526 -10.80 -31.07 6.66
C GLY A 526 -11.42 -31.94 5.56
N ARG A 527 -12.74 -32.11 5.58
CA ARG A 527 -13.47 -32.89 4.55
C ARG A 527 -13.41 -32.20 3.20
N TRP A 528 -13.49 -30.88 3.14
CA TRP A 528 -13.29 -30.10 1.91
C TRP A 528 -11.87 -30.22 1.37
N LEU A 529 -10.84 -30.13 2.22
CA LEU A 529 -9.45 -30.36 1.79
C LEU A 529 -9.30 -31.74 1.14
N LYS A 530 -9.86 -32.78 1.76
CA LYS A 530 -9.84 -34.16 1.24
C LYS A 530 -10.67 -34.33 -0.04
N ALA A 531 -11.83 -33.69 -0.15
CA ALA A 531 -12.67 -33.76 -1.33
C ALA A 531 -11.99 -33.09 -2.53
N LEU A 532 -11.37 -31.92 -2.34
CA LEU A 532 -10.68 -31.19 -3.40
C LEU A 532 -9.40 -31.91 -3.84
N SER A 533 -8.62 -32.47 -2.91
CA SER A 533 -7.40 -33.22 -3.26
C SER A 533 -7.66 -34.49 -4.08
N ARG A 534 -8.82 -35.14 -3.89
CA ARG A 534 -9.26 -36.27 -4.74
C ARG A 534 -9.45 -35.85 -6.19
N HIS A 535 -9.76 -34.59 -6.47
CA HIS A 535 -9.96 -34.06 -7.82
C HIS A 535 -8.68 -33.54 -8.48
N LEU A 536 -7.53 -33.58 -7.80
CA LEU A 536 -6.25 -33.36 -8.45
C LEU A 536 -5.82 -34.55 -9.32
N ASN A 537 -5.24 -34.24 -10.48
CA ASN A 537 -4.39 -35.15 -11.24
C ASN A 537 -3.15 -35.55 -10.42
N PRO A 538 -2.50 -36.69 -10.70
CA PRO A 538 -1.13 -36.92 -10.26
C PRO A 538 -0.25 -35.72 -10.62
N GLY A 539 0.57 -35.26 -9.68
CA GLY A 539 1.35 -34.04 -9.86
C GLY A 539 0.50 -32.76 -9.85
N GLY A 540 -0.82 -32.79 -9.62
CA GLY A 540 -1.66 -31.60 -9.54
C GLY A 540 -1.41 -30.79 -8.26
N VAL A 541 -1.78 -29.52 -8.22
CA VAL A 541 -1.63 -28.65 -7.05
C VAL A 541 -2.94 -28.10 -6.51
N LEU A 542 -3.11 -28.18 -5.19
CA LEU A 542 -4.15 -27.48 -4.45
C LEU A 542 -3.55 -26.19 -3.88
N VAL A 543 -4.15 -25.06 -4.24
CA VAL A 543 -3.77 -23.74 -3.74
C VAL A 543 -4.97 -23.15 -3.02
N PHE A 544 -4.81 -22.77 -1.76
CA PHE A 544 -5.91 -22.20 -1.00
C PHE A 544 -5.44 -21.15 -0.01
N THR A 545 -6.38 -20.31 0.40
CA THR A 545 -6.15 -19.30 1.44
C THR A 545 -7.05 -19.53 2.65
N ALA A 546 -6.56 -19.14 3.82
CA ALA A 546 -7.33 -19.17 5.07
C ALA A 546 -6.92 -17.99 5.97
N ASN A 547 -7.82 -17.54 6.85
CA ASN A 547 -7.45 -16.56 7.87
C ASN A 547 -6.59 -17.22 8.95
N GLY A 548 -5.31 -16.85 9.00
CA GLY A 548 -4.36 -17.42 9.94
C GLY A 548 -3.99 -16.49 11.10
N TYR A 549 -2.76 -16.64 11.57
CA TYR A 549 -2.23 -15.87 12.70
C TYR A 549 -2.26 -14.36 12.45
N VAL A 550 -1.96 -13.92 11.23
CA VAL A 550 -1.95 -12.49 10.86
C VAL A 550 -3.35 -11.89 10.98
N THR A 551 -4.36 -12.47 10.33
CA THR A 551 -5.76 -12.02 10.45
C THR A 551 -6.23 -11.96 11.90
N HIS A 552 -5.86 -12.96 12.71
CA HIS A 552 -6.22 -12.96 14.13
C HIS A 552 -5.52 -11.84 14.91
N LYS A 553 -4.19 -11.65 14.75
CA LYS A 553 -3.46 -10.62 15.49
C LYS A 553 -3.78 -9.18 15.08
N LEU A 554 -4.27 -9.00 13.86
CA LEU A 554 -4.86 -7.72 13.42
C LEU A 554 -6.29 -7.51 13.96
N ASN A 555 -6.82 -8.45 14.73
CA ASN A 555 -8.15 -8.42 15.35
C ASN A 555 -9.29 -8.13 14.36
N LEU A 556 -9.19 -8.64 13.13
CA LEU A 556 -10.12 -8.31 12.05
C LEU A 556 -11.48 -9.01 12.17
N LEU A 557 -11.55 -10.14 12.88
CA LEU A 557 -12.71 -11.03 12.86
C LEU A 557 -13.38 -11.25 14.22
N LEU A 558 -12.79 -10.80 15.33
CA LEU A 558 -13.30 -10.99 16.70
C LEU A 558 -13.66 -12.47 16.98
N ILE A 559 -12.72 -13.36 16.69
CA ILE A 559 -12.80 -14.81 16.94
C ILE A 559 -11.54 -15.20 17.68
N GLU A 560 -11.71 -15.83 18.84
CA GLU A 560 -10.62 -16.41 19.60
C GLU A 560 -10.48 -17.90 19.23
N PRO A 561 -9.36 -18.32 18.60
CA PRO A 561 -9.10 -19.73 18.34
C PRO A 561 -8.81 -20.49 19.62
N ASP A 562 -9.19 -21.77 19.64
CA ASP A 562 -8.88 -22.68 20.74
C ASP A 562 -7.39 -23.09 20.79
N GLU A 563 -7.05 -23.99 21.72
CA GLU A 563 -5.69 -24.51 21.87
C GLU A 563 -5.15 -25.23 20.63
N ARG A 564 -6.04 -25.75 19.76
CA ARG A 564 -5.70 -26.39 18.49
C ARG A 564 -5.41 -25.35 17.41
N GLY A 565 -5.75 -24.09 17.64
CA GLY A 565 -5.56 -22.98 16.73
C GLY A 565 -6.70 -22.81 15.74
N PHE A 566 -7.91 -23.29 16.09
CA PHE A 566 -9.11 -23.16 15.27
C PHE A 566 -10.18 -22.35 16.01
N GLY A 567 -10.84 -21.44 15.30
CA GLY A 567 -11.98 -20.69 15.82
C GLY A 567 -13.00 -20.46 14.72
N PHE A 568 -14.27 -20.64 15.03
CA PHE A 568 -15.37 -20.45 14.10
C PHE A 568 -16.50 -19.64 14.73
N ARG A 569 -17.08 -18.72 13.96
CA ARG A 569 -18.30 -18.01 14.33
C ARG A 569 -19.33 -18.19 13.21
N PRO A 570 -20.57 -18.63 13.52
CA PRO A 570 -21.65 -18.76 12.54
C PRO A 570 -22.22 -17.38 12.19
N ALA A 571 -21.42 -16.57 11.50
CA ALA A 571 -21.77 -15.27 10.98
C ALA A 571 -21.09 -15.10 9.62
N SER A 572 -21.79 -14.57 8.64
CA SER A 572 -21.27 -14.37 7.29
C SER A 572 -21.85 -13.12 6.66
N GLU A 573 -21.05 -12.47 5.80
CA GLU A 573 -21.52 -11.44 4.87
C GLU A 573 -22.45 -12.00 3.79
N GLN A 574 -22.39 -13.30 3.55
CA GLN A 574 -23.23 -14.05 2.64
C GLN A 574 -24.46 -14.59 3.39
N LYS A 575 -25.57 -13.85 3.29
CA LYS A 575 -26.78 -14.05 4.10
C LYS A 575 -27.71 -15.16 3.59
N ASP A 576 -27.49 -15.64 2.38
CA ASP A 576 -28.30 -16.65 1.70
C ASP A 576 -27.84 -18.08 1.99
N LEU A 577 -26.67 -18.26 2.63
CA LEU A 577 -26.22 -19.55 3.15
C LEU A 577 -26.51 -19.67 4.64
N ASP A 578 -26.63 -20.91 5.11
CA ASP A 578 -26.71 -21.21 6.54
C ASP A 578 -25.37 -20.80 7.20
N PRO A 579 -25.37 -19.91 8.20
CA PRO A 579 -24.15 -19.49 8.88
C PRO A 579 -23.40 -20.63 9.57
N GLY A 580 -24.06 -21.77 9.83
CA GLY A 580 -23.42 -23.00 10.30
C GLY A 580 -22.67 -23.76 9.21
N ASP A 581 -23.07 -23.62 7.94
CA ASP A 581 -22.40 -24.20 6.77
C ASP A 581 -21.32 -23.27 6.21
N TYR A 582 -21.51 -21.94 6.35
CA TYR A 582 -20.62 -20.90 5.82
C TYR A 582 -20.60 -19.69 6.76
N GLY A 583 -19.57 -19.58 7.60
CA GLY A 583 -19.44 -18.56 8.64
C GLY A 583 -18.16 -17.74 8.50
N VAL A 584 -17.51 -17.43 9.61
CA VAL A 584 -16.17 -16.81 9.65
C VAL A 584 -15.26 -17.70 10.46
N THR A 585 -14.06 -17.96 9.95
CA THR A 585 -13.10 -18.93 10.51
C THR A 585 -11.73 -18.28 10.69
N ILE A 586 -11.05 -18.62 11.79
CA ILE A 586 -9.60 -18.51 11.96
C ILE A 586 -9.03 -19.93 12.04
N ALA A 587 -8.05 -20.25 11.20
CA ALA A 587 -7.34 -21.52 11.21
C ALA A 587 -5.83 -21.26 11.17
N TYR A 588 -5.15 -21.47 12.29
CA TYR A 588 -3.71 -21.33 12.37
C TYR A 588 -2.99 -22.41 11.55
N PRO A 589 -1.74 -22.14 11.10
CA PRO A 589 -0.97 -23.09 10.30
C PRO A 589 -0.84 -24.46 10.97
N LYS A 590 -0.66 -24.52 12.29
CA LYS A 590 -0.60 -25.79 13.04
C LYS A 590 -1.86 -26.65 12.89
N TYR A 591 -3.04 -26.02 12.82
CA TYR A 591 -4.31 -26.71 12.64
C TYR A 591 -4.43 -27.23 11.21
N VAL A 592 -4.12 -26.37 10.23
CA VAL A 592 -4.18 -26.73 8.80
C VAL A 592 -3.18 -27.83 8.46
N PHE A 593 -1.92 -27.73 8.93
CA PHE A 593 -0.90 -28.73 8.70
C PHE A 593 -1.31 -30.10 9.25
N LYS A 594 -1.86 -30.15 10.47
CA LYS A 594 -2.36 -31.39 11.05
C LYS A 594 -3.41 -32.05 10.16
N LEU A 595 -4.37 -31.29 9.62
CA LEU A 595 -5.38 -31.82 8.71
C LEU A 595 -4.80 -32.29 7.38
N MET A 596 -3.81 -31.57 6.84
CA MET A 596 -3.17 -31.93 5.59
C MET A 596 -2.29 -33.18 5.72
N ASP A 597 -1.68 -33.40 6.88
CA ASP A 597 -0.90 -34.61 7.18
C ASP A 597 -1.79 -35.88 7.24
N GLU A 598 -3.11 -35.73 7.45
CA GLU A 598 -4.09 -36.83 7.41
C GLU A 598 -4.56 -37.18 5.98
N ILE A 599 -4.12 -36.42 4.97
CA ILE A 599 -4.44 -36.66 3.56
C ILE A 599 -3.22 -37.30 2.89
N ASP A 600 -3.34 -38.60 2.63
CA ASP A 600 -2.32 -39.35 1.90
C ASP A 600 -2.05 -38.72 0.52
N ASP A 601 -0.82 -38.91 0.02
CA ASP A 601 -0.35 -38.47 -1.30
C ASP A 601 -0.29 -36.96 -1.53
N LEU A 602 -0.27 -36.12 -0.49
CA LEU A 602 0.01 -34.69 -0.60
C LEU A 602 1.35 -34.30 0.02
N ARG A 603 2.03 -33.34 -0.61
CA ARG A 603 3.28 -32.73 -0.13
C ARG A 603 3.14 -31.22 -0.11
N LEU A 604 3.50 -30.59 1.00
CA LEU A 604 3.58 -29.13 1.09
C LEU A 604 4.66 -28.61 0.12
N MET A 605 4.28 -27.67 -0.75
CA MET A 605 5.21 -26.97 -1.64
C MET A 605 5.59 -25.59 -1.10
N ARG A 606 4.61 -24.87 -0.55
CA ARG A 606 4.81 -23.52 -0.02
C ARG A 606 3.73 -23.19 0.99
N PHE A 607 4.16 -22.53 2.06
CA PHE A 607 3.29 -21.84 2.99
C PHE A 607 3.81 -20.41 3.16
N GLN A 608 2.91 -19.43 3.22
CA GLN A 608 3.28 -18.06 3.55
C GLN A 608 2.15 -17.36 4.32
N SER A 609 2.43 -16.97 5.56
CA SER A 609 1.47 -16.21 6.37
C SER A 609 1.18 -14.83 5.78
N GLY A 610 -0.08 -14.39 5.86
CA GLY A 610 -0.51 -13.05 5.43
C GLY A 610 -0.18 -12.72 3.96
N PHE A 611 -0.04 -13.74 3.10
CA PHE A 611 0.32 -13.53 1.70
C PHE A 611 -0.75 -12.74 0.95
N TRP A 612 -2.01 -13.13 1.07
CA TRP A 612 -3.10 -12.54 0.29
C TRP A 612 -3.62 -11.28 1.00
N TRP A 613 -3.47 -10.12 0.33
CA TRP A 613 -3.80 -8.78 0.87
C TRP A 613 -3.14 -8.45 2.22
N GLY A 614 -2.01 -9.06 2.57
CA GLY A 614 -1.36 -8.83 3.87
C GLY A 614 -2.09 -9.49 5.05
N THR A 615 -3.09 -10.33 4.83
CA THR A 615 -3.98 -10.86 5.89
C THR A 615 -4.16 -12.37 5.83
N GLN A 616 -4.65 -12.92 4.72
CA GLN A 616 -4.87 -14.37 4.59
C GLN A 616 -3.58 -15.12 4.26
N ASP A 617 -3.42 -16.28 4.88
CA ASP A 617 -2.31 -17.18 4.64
C ASP A 617 -2.48 -17.89 3.28
N LEU A 618 -1.36 -18.20 2.62
CA LEU A 618 -1.31 -19.02 1.40
C LEU A 618 -0.80 -20.42 1.72
N TYR A 619 -1.50 -21.43 1.24
CA TYR A 619 -1.10 -22.84 1.29
C TYR A 619 -1.05 -23.42 -0.13
N ILE A 620 0.05 -24.10 -0.46
CA ILE A 620 0.23 -24.81 -1.73
C ILE A 620 0.66 -26.24 -1.42
N TYR A 621 -0.16 -27.21 -1.82
CA TYR A 621 0.13 -28.63 -1.71
C TYR A 621 0.13 -29.28 -3.09
N CYS A 622 1.11 -30.14 -3.35
CA CYS A 622 1.17 -30.96 -4.55
C CYS A 622 0.69 -32.36 -4.24
N LYS A 623 -0.09 -32.93 -5.15
CA LYS A 623 -0.34 -34.37 -5.17
C LYS A 623 0.89 -35.08 -5.70
N ASN A 624 1.35 -36.10 -5.00
CA ASN A 624 2.46 -36.91 -5.44
C ASN A 624 2.08 -37.63 -6.74
N ASP A 625 3.05 -37.83 -7.62
CA ASP A 625 2.90 -38.77 -8.72
C ASP A 625 2.76 -40.15 -8.10
N THR A 626 1.62 -40.82 -8.32
CA THR A 626 1.47 -42.22 -7.89
C THR A 626 2.58 -43.03 -8.57
N ALA A 627 3.38 -43.74 -7.76
CA ALA A 627 4.44 -44.63 -8.22
C ALA A 627 3.94 -45.72 -9.17
#